data_AF-A0A2V5STC0-F1
#
_entry.id   AF-A0A2V5STC0-F1
#
_cell.length_a   1.000
_cell.length_b   1.000
_cell.length_c   1.000
_cell.angle_alpha   90.00
_cell.angle_beta   90.00
_cell.angle_gamma   90.00
#
_symmetry.space_group_name_H-M   'P 1'
#
loop_
_entity.id
_entity.type
_entity.pdbx_description
1 polymer ?
#
loop_
_entity_poly.entity_id
_entity_poly.type
_entity_poly.pdbx_seq_one_letter_code
_entity_poly.pdbx_strand_id
1 'polypeptide(L)'
;MIRNKYFWWGLLLASAALLAIPNAQSKPKKKAKPVAAEASPAPEASPALEPKAIEILKAASSRLAAARTLKFTAIEFYESSSRQGHPLSLTTKSEVTLQRPDKLRVIMSADGPASEFYYDGKKMMAYAPAENLVAVADAPPTIDAALEAAHRSAAIYFPFTD
;
A
#
# COMPACT_ATOMS: atom_id res chain seq x y z
N MET A 1 -27.09 8.94 -27.72
CA MET A 1 -27.89 9.98 -27.04
C MET A 1 -29.25 9.37 -26.69
N ILE A 2 -29.54 9.16 -25.40
CA ILE A 2 -30.86 9.22 -24.73
C ILE A 2 -30.68 8.59 -23.33
N ARG A 3 -30.87 9.45 -22.32
CA ARG A 3 -30.84 9.18 -20.87
C ARG A 3 -32.11 8.44 -20.47
N ASN A 4 -32.02 7.54 -19.49
CA ASN A 4 -33.21 7.08 -18.75
C ASN A 4 -33.04 7.37 -17.25
N LYS A 5 -33.94 8.21 -16.72
CA LYS A 5 -34.03 8.65 -15.31
C LYS A 5 -35.42 8.32 -14.79
N TYR A 6 -35.53 7.57 -13.69
CA TYR A 6 -36.71 7.45 -12.80
C TYR A 6 -36.13 6.93 -11.47
N PHE A 7 -36.03 7.60 -10.31
CA PHE A 7 -36.88 8.50 -9.50
C PHE A 7 -38.25 7.92 -9.14
N TRP A 8 -38.37 7.33 -7.94
CA TRP A 8 -39.63 7.15 -7.23
C TRP A 8 -39.40 7.18 -5.70
N TRP A 9 -40.08 8.12 -5.04
CA TRP A 9 -40.22 8.32 -3.59
C TRP A 9 -41.51 7.63 -3.12
N GLY A 10 -41.58 7.21 -1.84
CA GLY A 10 -42.87 6.92 -1.21
C GLY A 10 -42.78 6.18 0.14
N LEU A 11 -43.05 6.90 1.23
CA LEU A 11 -43.08 6.48 2.64
C LEU A 11 -44.40 5.80 3.09
N LEU A 12 -44.26 4.98 4.15
CA LEU A 12 -45.08 4.82 5.39
C LEU A 12 -46.54 4.29 5.40
N LEU A 13 -46.81 3.37 6.36
CA LEU A 13 -47.77 3.44 7.51
C LEU A 13 -48.00 1.98 8.04
N ALA A 14 -47.62 1.60 9.27
CA ALA A 14 -48.21 1.82 10.60
C ALA A 14 -49.62 1.21 10.82
N SER A 15 -49.74 0.26 11.76
CA SER A 15 -51.01 -0.09 12.44
C SER A 15 -50.78 -0.45 13.90
N ALA A 16 -51.66 0.07 14.75
CA ALA A 16 -51.70 -0.01 16.20
C ALA A 16 -52.91 -0.86 16.65
N ALA A 17 -52.88 -1.38 17.89
CA ALA A 17 -54.09 -1.80 18.61
C ALA A 17 -53.94 -1.55 20.12
N LEU A 18 -54.91 -0.80 20.68
CA LEU A 18 -55.12 -0.42 22.08
C LEU A 18 -55.89 -1.50 22.86
N LEU A 19 -55.66 -1.60 24.19
CA LEU A 19 -56.68 -1.95 25.20
C LEU A 19 -56.44 -1.19 26.54
N ALA A 20 -57.53 -1.00 27.30
CA ALA A 20 -57.86 0.14 28.19
C ALA A 20 -57.38 0.11 29.68
N ILE A 21 -57.57 1.26 30.38
CA ILE A 21 -57.22 1.61 31.78
C ILE A 21 -58.48 1.56 32.69
N PRO A 22 -58.41 1.45 34.05
CA PRO A 22 -58.38 2.66 34.90
C PRO A 22 -57.63 2.58 36.26
N ASN A 23 -56.87 3.66 36.53
CA ASN A 23 -56.79 4.51 37.74
C ASN A 23 -56.45 3.98 39.16
N ALA A 24 -55.35 4.48 39.73
CA ALA A 24 -55.24 4.85 41.17
C ALA A 24 -54.06 5.81 41.41
N GLN A 25 -54.34 6.99 41.98
CA GLN A 25 -53.37 8.04 42.30
C GLN A 25 -52.36 7.62 43.37
N SER A 26 -51.08 7.95 43.17
CA SER A 26 -50.12 8.09 44.28
C SER A 26 -49.11 9.23 44.00
N LYS A 27 -48.79 9.95 45.08
CA LYS A 27 -48.18 11.30 45.18
C LYS A 27 -46.79 11.43 44.53
N PRO A 28 -46.36 12.66 44.17
CA PRO A 28 -45.07 12.88 43.52
C PRO A 28 -43.90 12.55 44.46
N LYS A 29 -43.08 11.55 44.12
CA LYS A 29 -41.78 11.31 44.75
C LYS A 29 -40.83 12.44 44.35
N LYS A 30 -40.27 13.12 45.36
CA LYS A 30 -39.17 14.08 45.21
C LYS A 30 -38.04 13.46 44.38
N LYS A 31 -37.59 14.17 43.35
CA LYS A 31 -36.39 13.83 42.56
C LYS A 31 -35.20 13.73 43.51
N ALA A 32 -34.65 12.52 43.66
CA ALA A 32 -33.32 12.36 44.23
C ALA A 32 -32.31 12.94 43.23
N LYS A 33 -31.41 13.79 43.74
CA LYS A 33 -30.29 14.36 42.99
C LYS A 33 -29.43 13.19 42.50
N PRO A 34 -28.99 13.13 41.23
CA PRO A 34 -28.02 12.12 40.81
C PRO A 34 -26.76 12.34 41.62
N VAL A 35 -26.35 11.32 42.39
CA VAL A 35 -24.99 11.26 42.91
C VAL A 35 -24.11 11.15 41.67
N ALA A 36 -23.27 12.16 41.45
CA ALA A 36 -22.26 12.10 40.41
C ALA A 36 -21.39 10.88 40.70
N ALA A 37 -21.48 9.86 39.85
CA ALA A 37 -20.49 8.82 39.82
C ALA A 37 -19.16 9.51 39.45
N GLU A 38 -18.19 9.44 40.36
CA GLU A 38 -16.81 9.80 40.03
C GLU A 38 -16.42 8.99 38.81
N ALA A 39 -16.07 9.70 37.73
CA ALA A 39 -15.55 9.08 36.54
C ALA A 39 -14.22 8.40 36.91
N SER A 40 -14.19 7.07 36.88
CA SER A 40 -12.94 6.34 36.92
C SER A 40 -12.03 6.87 35.80
N PRO A 41 -10.75 7.14 36.07
CA PRO A 41 -9.82 7.58 35.05
C PRO A 41 -9.81 6.56 33.91
N ALA A 42 -9.99 7.06 32.69
CA ALA A 42 -9.86 6.23 31.50
C ALA A 42 -8.46 5.59 31.50
N PRO A 43 -8.34 4.29 31.21
CA PRO A 43 -7.04 3.65 31.14
C PRO A 43 -6.18 4.40 30.13
N GLU A 44 -4.96 4.78 30.54
CA GLU A 44 -3.98 5.38 29.66
C GLU A 44 -3.78 4.45 28.46
N ALA A 45 -4.03 4.98 27.26
CA ALA A 45 -3.88 4.24 26.04
C ALA A 45 -2.39 3.88 25.89
N SER A 46 -2.08 2.58 25.95
CA SER A 46 -0.77 2.08 25.56
C SER A 46 -0.44 2.59 24.16
N PRO A 47 0.81 3.03 23.90
CA PRO A 47 1.19 3.52 22.58
C PRO A 47 0.89 2.45 21.52
N ALA A 48 0.27 2.88 20.40
CA ALA A 48 -0.18 1.98 19.34
C ALA A 48 0.96 1.18 18.68
N LEU A 49 2.21 1.62 18.84
CA LEU A 49 3.42 0.96 18.38
C LEU A 49 4.45 0.90 19.52
N GLU A 50 5.11 -0.25 19.65
CA GLU A 50 6.12 -0.47 20.68
C GLU A 50 7.40 0.33 20.32
N PRO A 51 7.94 1.16 21.23
CA PRO A 51 9.08 2.03 20.92
C PRO A 51 10.34 1.31 20.44
N LYS A 52 10.67 0.14 20.99
CA LYS A 52 11.87 -0.61 20.62
C LYS A 52 11.77 -1.17 19.19
N ALA A 53 10.60 -1.60 18.74
CA ALA A 53 10.36 -2.03 17.38
C ALA A 53 10.64 -0.90 16.37
N ILE A 54 10.20 0.33 16.69
CA ILE A 54 10.48 1.52 15.88
C ILE A 54 11.98 1.82 15.85
N GLU A 55 12.67 1.71 16.98
CA GLU A 55 14.11 1.92 17.06
C GLU A 55 14.87 0.93 16.17
N ILE A 56 14.51 -0.36 16.22
CA ILE A 56 15.15 -1.41 15.40
C ILE A 56 14.93 -1.14 13.91
N LEU A 57 13.70 -0.82 13.50
CA LEU A 57 13.40 -0.52 12.10
C LEU A 57 14.18 0.71 11.62
N LYS A 58 14.18 1.79 12.39
CA LYS A 58 14.94 3.01 12.06
C LYS A 58 16.44 2.74 11.95
N ALA A 59 17.01 1.92 12.83
CA ALA A 59 18.42 1.57 12.79
C ALA A 59 18.77 0.78 11.51
N ALA A 60 17.94 -0.20 11.14
CA ALA A 60 18.11 -0.96 9.91
C ALA A 60 18.01 -0.07 8.66
N SER A 61 16.97 0.75 8.56
CA SER A 61 16.76 1.66 7.43
C SER A 61 17.86 2.71 7.33
N SER A 62 18.30 3.29 8.46
CA SER A 62 19.39 4.27 8.48
C SER A 62 20.70 3.68 7.97
N ARG A 63 20.99 2.42 8.32
CA ARG A 63 22.18 1.72 7.82
C ARG A 63 22.13 1.52 6.30
N LEU A 64 20.98 1.11 5.75
CA LEU A 64 20.81 0.89 4.31
C LEU A 64 20.81 2.21 3.52
N ALA A 65 20.21 3.26 4.07
CA ALA A 65 20.18 4.60 3.47
C ALA A 65 21.58 5.24 3.43
N ALA A 66 22.40 5.03 4.47
CA ALA A 66 23.75 5.56 4.52
C ALA A 66 24.75 4.84 3.59
N ALA A 67 24.44 3.60 3.19
CA ALA A 67 25.30 2.83 2.28
C ALA A 67 25.38 3.50 0.90
N ARG A 68 26.58 3.87 0.47
CA ARG A 68 26.77 4.44 -0.88
C ARG A 68 26.77 3.38 -1.98
N THR A 69 27.11 2.15 -1.66
CA THR A 69 27.17 1.04 -2.61
C THR A 69 26.45 -0.17 -2.01
N LEU A 70 25.61 -0.83 -2.81
CA LEU A 70 24.93 -2.07 -2.42
C LEU A 70 24.98 -3.05 -3.59
N LYS A 71 25.18 -4.33 -3.28
CA LYS A 71 25.04 -5.44 -4.23
C LYS A 71 24.26 -6.54 -3.54
N PHE A 72 23.19 -7.00 -4.18
CA PHE A 72 22.34 -8.06 -3.65
C PHE A 72 21.62 -8.79 -4.78
N THR A 73 21.06 -9.95 -4.45
CA THR A 73 20.17 -10.71 -5.33
C THR A 73 18.79 -10.69 -4.70
N ALA A 74 17.79 -10.23 -5.45
CA ALA A 74 16.39 -10.36 -5.07
C ALA A 74 15.78 -11.54 -5.82
N ILE A 75 15.09 -12.42 -5.08
CA ILE A 75 14.31 -13.52 -5.64
C ILE A 75 12.86 -13.28 -5.21
N GLU A 76 11.99 -13.08 -6.17
CA GLU A 76 10.58 -12.83 -5.97
C GLU A 76 9.77 -14.03 -6.46
N PHE A 77 8.78 -14.44 -5.67
CA PHE A 77 7.78 -15.43 -6.03
C PHE A 77 6.41 -14.77 -5.94
N TYR A 78 5.67 -14.75 -7.05
CA TYR A 78 4.34 -14.14 -7.08
C TYR A 78 3.38 -14.98 -7.92
N GLU A 79 2.09 -14.87 -7.63
CA GLU A 79 1.05 -15.52 -8.42
C GLU A 79 0.40 -14.53 -9.38
N SER A 80 0.22 -14.97 -10.63
CA SER A 80 -0.53 -14.23 -11.64
C SER A 80 -1.60 -15.13 -12.24
N SER A 81 -2.71 -14.56 -12.70
CA SER A 81 -3.75 -15.33 -13.39
C SER A 81 -3.30 -15.64 -14.81
N SER A 82 -3.34 -16.92 -15.19
CA SER A 82 -3.25 -17.33 -16.59
C SER A 82 -4.41 -16.73 -17.40
N ARG A 83 -4.29 -16.76 -18.73
CA ARG A 83 -5.39 -16.34 -19.64
C ARG A 83 -6.72 -17.08 -19.36
N GLN A 84 -6.65 -18.28 -18.81
CA GLN A 84 -7.81 -19.12 -18.47
C GLN A 84 -8.24 -19.01 -16.99
N GLY A 85 -7.62 -18.13 -16.21
CA GLY A 85 -7.96 -17.88 -14.81
C GLY A 85 -7.29 -18.80 -13.78
N HIS A 86 -6.56 -19.83 -14.20
CA HIS A 86 -5.76 -20.65 -13.28
C HIS A 86 -4.55 -19.86 -12.75
N PRO A 87 -4.16 -20.02 -11.48
CA PRO A 87 -2.98 -19.36 -10.92
C PRO A 87 -1.70 -19.90 -11.57
N LEU A 88 -0.78 -18.99 -11.87
CA LEU A 88 0.58 -19.27 -12.30
C LEU A 88 1.52 -18.74 -11.23
N SER A 89 2.35 -19.62 -10.67
CA SER A 89 3.45 -19.19 -9.80
C SER A 89 4.64 -18.80 -10.68
N LEU A 90 5.06 -17.55 -10.58
CA LEU A 90 6.16 -16.98 -11.33
C LEU A 90 7.30 -16.61 -10.38
N THR A 91 8.53 -16.85 -10.83
CA THR A 91 9.76 -16.53 -10.13
C THR A 91 10.54 -15.51 -10.93
N THR A 92 10.93 -14.41 -10.30
CA THR A 92 11.87 -13.45 -10.88
C THR A 92 13.14 -13.39 -10.05
N LYS A 93 14.29 -13.45 -10.72
CA LYS A 93 15.60 -13.25 -10.08
C LYS A 93 16.21 -11.96 -10.62
N SER A 94 16.47 -11.01 -9.73
CA SER A 94 17.13 -9.74 -10.03
C SER A 94 18.51 -9.67 -9.37
N GLU A 95 19.57 -9.56 -10.16
CA GLU A 95 20.92 -9.24 -9.67
C GLU A 95 21.13 -7.73 -9.69
N VAL A 96 21.23 -7.12 -8.52
CA VAL A 96 21.23 -5.67 -8.33
C VAL A 96 22.61 -5.20 -7.90
N THR A 97 23.12 -4.18 -8.58
CA THR A 97 24.31 -3.44 -8.15
C THR A 97 24.02 -1.95 -8.28
N LEU A 98 24.15 -1.22 -7.19
CA LEU A 98 23.90 0.22 -7.16
C LEU A 98 25.02 0.97 -6.47
N GLN A 99 25.22 2.21 -6.92
CA GLN A 99 26.06 3.21 -6.30
C GLN A 99 25.31 4.55 -6.27
N ARG A 100 24.99 5.04 -5.07
CA ARG A 100 24.32 6.32 -4.88
C ARG A 100 25.26 7.50 -5.19
N PRO A 101 24.72 8.60 -5.73
CA PRO A 101 23.29 8.83 -5.96
C PRO A 101 22.77 8.31 -7.29
N ASP A 102 23.62 7.87 -8.22
CA ASP A 102 23.34 8.01 -9.66
C ASP A 102 23.70 6.79 -10.54
N LYS A 103 24.01 5.62 -9.97
CA LYS A 103 24.32 4.42 -10.75
C LYS A 103 23.51 3.22 -10.30
N LEU A 104 22.87 2.56 -11.26
CA LEU A 104 22.12 1.33 -11.02
C LEU A 104 22.31 0.38 -12.19
N ARG A 105 22.48 -0.90 -11.87
CA ARG A 105 22.41 -2.02 -12.79
C ARG A 105 21.51 -3.10 -12.20
N VAL A 106 20.57 -3.59 -12.99
CA VAL A 106 19.70 -4.72 -12.65
C VAL A 106 19.74 -5.71 -13.81
N ILE A 107 20.03 -6.97 -13.53
CA ILE A 107 19.88 -8.07 -14.50
C ILE A 107 18.73 -8.94 -14.02
N MET A 108 17.69 -9.08 -14.82
CA MET A 108 16.54 -9.92 -14.54
C MET A 108 16.60 -11.20 -15.35
N SER A 109 16.30 -12.31 -14.67
CA SER A 109 16.27 -13.67 -15.21
C SER A 109 15.22 -14.50 -14.45
N ALA A 110 15.15 -15.79 -14.78
CA ALA A 110 14.13 -16.76 -14.35
C ALA A 110 12.91 -16.79 -15.28
N ASP A 111 11.69 -16.61 -14.77
CA ASP A 111 10.49 -16.80 -15.58
C ASP A 111 10.25 -15.58 -16.47
N GLY A 112 10.24 -15.80 -17.79
CA GLY A 112 10.11 -14.76 -18.82
C GLY A 112 11.42 -14.45 -19.56
N PRO A 113 11.38 -13.59 -20.60
CA PRO A 113 12.58 -13.14 -21.29
C PRO A 113 13.54 -12.42 -20.33
N ALA A 114 14.84 -12.72 -20.45
CA ALA A 114 15.85 -11.97 -19.73
C ALA A 114 15.76 -10.48 -20.09
N SER A 115 16.01 -9.61 -19.12
CA SER A 115 16.07 -8.16 -19.35
C SER A 115 17.11 -7.52 -18.46
N GLU A 116 17.66 -6.39 -18.91
CA GLU A 116 18.67 -5.65 -18.18
C GLU A 116 18.28 -4.18 -18.10
N PHE A 117 18.54 -3.57 -16.94
CA PHE A 117 18.33 -2.15 -16.71
C PHE A 117 19.62 -1.49 -16.25
N TYR A 118 19.94 -0.35 -16.86
CA TYR A 118 21.12 0.45 -16.57
C TYR A 118 20.72 1.90 -16.34
N TYR A 119 21.40 2.55 -15.40
CA TYR A 119 21.27 3.97 -15.15
C TYR A 119 22.62 4.56 -14.75
N ASP A 120 22.98 5.69 -15.36
CA ASP A 120 24.31 6.30 -15.25
C ASP A 120 24.33 7.72 -14.63
N GLY A 121 23.17 8.21 -14.20
CA GLY A 121 23.00 9.54 -13.61
C GLY A 121 22.38 10.55 -14.56
N LYS A 122 22.26 10.20 -15.84
CA LYS A 122 21.73 11.07 -16.90
C LYS A 122 20.72 10.34 -17.78
N LYS A 123 20.93 9.04 -17.98
CA LYS A 123 20.12 8.21 -18.86
C LYS A 123 19.78 6.90 -18.17
N MET A 124 18.58 6.42 -18.44
CA MET A 124 18.14 5.08 -18.12
C MET A 124 18.02 4.27 -19.41
N MET A 125 18.43 3.00 -19.35
CA MET A 125 18.45 2.10 -20.50
C MET A 125 17.84 0.76 -20.11
N ALA A 126 16.90 0.30 -20.91
CA ALA A 126 16.34 -1.05 -20.82
C ALA A 126 16.82 -1.85 -22.04
N TYR A 127 17.54 -2.94 -21.79
CA TYR A 127 18.08 -3.81 -22.81
C TYR A 127 17.36 -5.16 -22.77
N ALA A 128 16.86 -5.58 -23.93
CA ALA A 128 16.21 -6.87 -24.14
C ALA A 128 17.15 -7.75 -24.99
N PRO A 129 17.90 -8.68 -24.37
CA PRO A 129 18.93 -9.46 -25.07
C PRO A 129 18.38 -10.38 -26.15
N ALA A 130 17.16 -10.90 -26.00
CA ALA A 130 16.56 -11.82 -26.97
C ALA A 130 16.28 -11.11 -28.31
N GLU A 131 15.85 -9.86 -28.25
CA GLU A 131 15.55 -9.00 -29.39
C GLU A 131 16.75 -8.18 -29.86
N ASN A 132 17.85 -8.19 -29.08
CA ASN A 132 19.01 -7.32 -29.27
C ASN A 132 18.60 -5.84 -29.42
N LEU A 133 17.69 -5.39 -28.54
CA LEU A 133 17.09 -4.06 -28.59
C LEU A 133 17.36 -3.30 -27.30
N VAL A 134 17.74 -2.01 -27.43
CA VAL A 134 17.89 -1.09 -26.30
C VAL A 134 16.94 0.08 -26.43
N ALA A 135 16.17 0.34 -25.37
CA ALA A 135 15.43 1.58 -25.18
C ALA A 135 16.24 2.51 -24.27
N VAL A 136 16.32 3.80 -24.63
CA VAL A 136 17.09 4.81 -23.90
C VAL A 136 16.22 6.03 -23.65
N ALA A 137 16.24 6.54 -22.42
CA ALA A 137 15.53 7.76 -22.04
C ALA A 137 16.40 8.63 -21.11
N ASP A 138 16.14 9.94 -21.08
CA ASP A 138 16.75 10.81 -20.08
C ASP A 138 16.19 10.48 -18.69
N ALA A 139 17.05 10.62 -17.68
CA ALA A 139 16.73 10.29 -16.29
C ALA A 139 17.13 11.43 -15.34
N PRO A 140 16.37 11.65 -14.26
CA PRO A 140 16.76 12.53 -13.17
C PRO A 140 18.12 12.15 -12.53
N PRO A 141 18.73 13.01 -11.70
CA PRO A 141 20.10 12.82 -11.19
C PRO A 141 20.21 11.88 -9.97
N THR A 142 19.12 11.28 -9.51
CA THR A 142 19.12 10.32 -8.40
C THR A 142 18.44 9.01 -8.78
N ILE A 143 18.91 7.91 -8.21
CA ILE A 143 18.34 6.56 -8.40
C ILE A 143 16.84 6.55 -8.10
N ASP A 144 16.42 7.13 -6.97
CA ASP A 144 15.01 7.11 -6.56
C ASP A 144 14.12 7.81 -7.59
N ALA A 145 14.54 8.97 -8.08
CA ALA A 145 13.80 9.70 -9.10
C ALA A 145 13.89 9.03 -10.49
N ALA A 146 15.01 8.37 -10.81
CA ALA A 146 15.16 7.59 -12.04
C ALA A 146 14.24 6.35 -12.05
N LEU A 147 14.09 5.65 -10.93
CA LEU A 147 13.17 4.53 -10.78
C LEU A 147 11.71 4.98 -10.89
N GLU A 148 11.35 6.12 -10.28
CA GLU A 148 10.02 6.71 -10.47
C GLU A 148 9.77 7.06 -11.95
N ALA A 149 10.74 7.66 -12.62
CA ALA A 149 10.64 8.01 -14.04
C ALA A 149 10.51 6.76 -14.93
N ALA A 150 11.27 5.69 -14.64
CA ALA A 150 11.20 4.42 -15.36
C ALA A 150 9.82 3.77 -15.23
N HIS A 151 9.24 3.78 -14.03
CA HIS A 151 7.89 3.28 -13.79
C HIS A 151 6.84 4.11 -14.55
N ARG A 152 6.88 5.44 -14.44
CA ARG A 152 5.90 6.33 -15.09
C ARG A 152 5.95 6.28 -16.62
N SER A 153 7.14 6.16 -17.20
CA SER A 153 7.33 6.22 -18.67
C SER A 153 7.23 4.87 -19.37
N ALA A 154 7.59 3.78 -18.69
CA ALA A 154 7.74 2.46 -19.31
C ALA A 154 7.19 1.31 -18.47
N ALA A 155 6.52 1.57 -17.33
CA ALA A 155 6.04 0.56 -16.40
C ALA A 155 7.14 -0.40 -15.91
N ILE A 156 8.39 0.07 -15.86
CA ILE A 156 9.52 -0.68 -15.31
C ILE A 156 9.45 -0.59 -13.79
N TYR A 157 9.39 -1.74 -13.12
CA TYR A 157 9.29 -1.88 -11.68
C TYR A 157 10.24 -2.98 -11.21
N PHE A 158 10.77 -2.83 -9.99
CA PHE A 158 11.58 -3.87 -9.35
C PHE A 158 11.08 -4.12 -7.92
N PRO A 159 11.10 -5.37 -7.43
CA PRO A 159 10.52 -5.72 -6.12
C PRO A 159 11.26 -5.11 -4.91
N PHE A 160 12.41 -4.47 -5.12
CA PHE A 160 13.19 -3.82 -4.06
C PHE A 160 12.92 -2.31 -3.97
N THR A 161 11.91 -1.79 -4.68
CA THR A 161 11.56 -0.36 -4.68
C THR A 161 10.36 0.01 -3.80
N ASP A 162 9.72 -0.96 -3.15
CA ASP A 162 8.59 -0.77 -2.21
C ASP A 162 9.04 -0.33 -0.80
#